data_AF-A0A0Q7HFK1-F1
#
_entry.id   AF-A0A0Q7HFK1-F1
#
_cell.length_a   1.000
_cell.length_b   1.000
_cell.length_c   1.000
_cell.angle_alpha   90.00
_cell.angle_beta   90.00
_cell.angle_gamma   90.00
#
_symmetry.space_group_name_H-M   'P 1'
#
loop_
_entity.id
_entity.type
_entity.pdbx_description
1 polymer ?
#
loop_
_entity_poly.entity_id
_entity_poly.type
_entity_poly.pdbx_seq_one_letter_code
_entity_poly.pdbx_strand_id
1 'polypeptide(L)'
;MAPRRRRAVSGDTMPHFTLRAFAHAALAAAGLSLTACGTVPPTAEQLATSCASLARHVIEPGAIGLPSGRASVTSAVLAPATAGADNAGAFVPALPRFCKVTGTIASRDPAAQVINFQLNLPTEWNGKALQYGGGGFNGVLITGLAPLRDAAPGDPLPIARGYATFGQDSGHQASAFPPGEPGAFALNDEMLENFAFASYKKVKDAAVDLMRAYYARPPQRTYYFGGSEGGREGMMMAQRFPADYDGIVSVVPVINWTGLFHAFVRNQVPQHDDWLQAGKVPLIAKATSDACDALDGLADGVVNNYMACQARVDLQALRCPGGGDAGLQCLSDAQLRLVRGIHSPYVFPFPIANGLTTYPQWLYGHEDSLDGPSALNMVRWVSGTAAPIAPPDAARHSTQWIYGSNWIRYAVARDKDYDVRRYRPQEFQAQVQKTSAMIDATDPDLSAFFARGGKLIVRENAADRAQSPLMGIQYHGALVARMGAPAVERSVRLYVSPGSTHSGNSRAVGGGAPVPTMVDLLDPLDRWVSTGAAPADALVQTVNAPLPPFAVQASRPMCRYPAYPHYAGGDRMQASSYQCRAATP
;
A
#
# COMPACT_ATOMS: atom_id res chain seq x y z
N MET A 1 65.80 48.66 -7.33
CA MET A 1 66.64 47.70 -8.05
C MET A 1 66.00 47.40 -9.39
N ALA A 2 66.68 47.80 -10.46
CA ALA A 2 66.37 47.51 -11.87
C ALA A 2 67.46 46.53 -12.39
N PRO A 3 67.53 46.19 -13.68
CA PRO A 3 66.54 45.55 -14.57
C PRO A 3 67.22 44.48 -15.47
N ARG A 4 66.51 43.95 -16.48
CA ARG A 4 66.89 43.87 -17.93
C ARG A 4 66.14 42.70 -18.61
N ARG A 5 65.72 42.74 -19.87
CA ARG A 5 65.54 43.76 -20.91
C ARG A 5 64.77 43.10 -22.08
N ARG A 6 63.69 43.75 -22.51
CA ARG A 6 63.22 44.06 -23.88
C ARG A 6 63.89 43.36 -25.10
N ARG A 7 63.05 42.99 -26.07
CA ARG A 7 63.08 43.58 -27.44
C ARG A 7 61.70 43.50 -28.11
N ALA A 8 61.28 44.64 -28.64
CA ALA A 8 60.23 44.84 -29.64
C ALA A 8 60.90 45.42 -30.91
N VAL A 9 60.17 45.49 -32.03
CA VAL A 9 60.26 46.44 -33.19
C VAL A 9 59.56 45.76 -34.38
N SER A 10 58.33 46.19 -34.72
CA SER A 10 57.90 46.98 -35.92
C SER A 10 57.91 46.17 -37.22
N GLY A 11 56.98 46.28 -38.17
CA GLY A 11 56.04 47.34 -38.57
C GLY A 11 55.87 47.24 -40.10
N ASP A 12 54.77 47.78 -40.63
CA ASP A 12 54.51 48.05 -42.07
C ASP A 12 54.19 46.85 -42.97
N THR A 13 53.23 46.85 -43.91
CA THR A 13 52.50 47.90 -44.65
C THR A 13 51.34 47.24 -45.41
N MET A 14 50.23 47.95 -45.66
CA MET A 14 49.31 47.63 -46.77
C MET A 14 49.88 48.19 -48.09
N PRO A 15 49.53 47.64 -49.27
CA PRO A 15 48.51 48.33 -50.07
C PRO A 15 47.59 47.42 -50.93
N HIS A 16 46.56 48.09 -51.47
CA HIS A 16 45.48 47.68 -52.37
C HIS A 16 45.89 47.09 -53.75
N PHE A 17 44.84 46.71 -54.52
CA PHE A 17 44.73 46.21 -55.92
C PHE A 17 44.58 44.67 -55.98
N THR A 18 43.62 44.04 -56.67
CA THR A 18 42.79 44.39 -57.85
C THR A 18 41.62 43.39 -57.97
N LEU A 19 40.51 43.81 -58.59
CA LEU A 19 39.41 42.94 -59.07
C LEU A 19 39.90 41.91 -60.12
N ARG A 20 39.39 40.67 -60.03
CA ARG A 20 38.65 39.90 -61.08
C ARG A 20 38.79 38.40 -60.85
N ALA A 21 37.66 37.70 -60.71
CA ALA A 21 37.20 36.66 -61.65
C ALA A 21 36.13 35.78 -60.99
N PHE A 22 35.05 35.57 -61.73
CA PHE A 22 33.92 34.73 -61.42
C PHE A 22 34.31 33.25 -61.30
N ALA A 23 33.82 32.56 -60.28
CA ALA A 23 33.54 31.13 -60.32
C ALA A 23 32.24 30.87 -59.56
N HIS A 24 31.17 30.60 -60.32
CA HIS A 24 29.90 30.11 -59.79
C HIS A 24 30.10 28.67 -59.33
N ALA A 25 30.04 28.43 -58.02
CA ALA A 25 29.83 27.09 -57.46
C ALA A 25 28.39 27.00 -56.98
N ALA A 26 27.57 26.28 -57.73
CA ALA A 26 26.23 25.90 -57.32
C ALA A 26 26.33 24.89 -56.16
N LEU A 27 26.05 25.34 -54.93
CA LEU A 27 25.75 24.42 -53.83
C LEU A 27 24.28 24.00 -53.94
N ALA A 28 24.06 22.75 -54.35
CA ALA A 28 22.79 22.07 -54.18
C ALA A 28 22.52 21.92 -52.68
N ALA A 29 21.57 22.70 -52.16
CA ALA A 29 21.01 22.48 -50.84
C ALA A 29 20.11 21.23 -50.91
N ALA A 30 20.67 20.07 -50.60
CA ALA A 30 19.87 18.89 -50.28
C ALA A 30 19.18 19.14 -48.93
N GLY A 31 17.93 19.57 -48.98
CA GLY A 31 17.05 19.59 -47.81
C GLY A 31 16.85 18.17 -47.33
N LEU A 32 17.55 17.77 -46.25
CA LEU A 32 17.16 16.59 -45.49
C LEU A 32 15.86 16.92 -44.77
N SER A 33 14.75 16.54 -45.40
CA SER A 33 13.46 16.38 -44.74
C SER A 33 13.60 15.30 -43.67
N LEU A 34 13.86 15.68 -42.43
CA LEU A 34 13.61 14.84 -41.26
C LEU A 34 12.10 14.61 -41.18
N THR A 35 11.59 13.65 -41.94
CA THR A 35 10.26 13.08 -41.70
C THR A 35 10.33 12.33 -40.38
N ALA A 36 10.06 13.02 -39.29
CA ALA A 36 9.65 12.38 -38.06
C ALA A 36 8.39 11.57 -38.39
N CYS A 37 8.54 10.26 -38.58
CA CYS A 37 7.42 9.32 -38.57
C CYS A 37 6.83 9.32 -37.16
N GLY A 38 6.08 10.37 -36.81
CA GLY A 38 5.19 10.35 -35.67
C GLY A 38 4.08 9.36 -36.01
N THR A 39 4.11 8.17 -35.43
CA THR A 39 2.97 7.26 -35.49
C THR A 39 1.77 7.97 -34.85
N VAL A 40 0.79 8.30 -35.69
CA VAL A 40 -0.48 8.86 -35.20
C VAL A 40 -1.08 7.84 -34.22
N PRO A 41 -1.41 8.23 -32.97
CA PRO A 41 -2.00 7.31 -32.01
C PRO A 41 -3.29 6.71 -32.59
N PRO A 42 -3.54 5.40 -32.38
CA PRO A 42 -4.75 4.76 -32.89
C PRO A 42 -6.00 5.39 -32.27
N THR A 43 -7.07 5.50 -33.06
CA THR A 43 -8.37 5.99 -32.59
C THR A 43 -9.02 4.97 -31.66
N ALA A 44 -10.01 5.41 -30.86
CA ALA A 44 -10.76 4.51 -29.98
C ALA A 44 -11.41 3.35 -30.74
N GLU A 45 -11.82 3.54 -32.01
CA GLU A 45 -12.41 2.48 -32.83
C GLU A 45 -11.37 1.52 -33.41
N GLN A 46 -10.19 2.03 -33.80
CA GLN A 46 -9.06 1.18 -34.17
C GLN A 46 -8.60 0.31 -33.00
N LEU A 47 -8.56 0.87 -31.79
CA LEU A 47 -8.29 0.13 -30.55
C LEU A 47 -9.34 -0.94 -30.26
N ALA A 48 -10.62 -0.63 -30.45
CA ALA A 48 -11.68 -1.59 -30.23
C ALA A 48 -11.57 -2.81 -31.16
N THR A 49 -11.34 -2.56 -32.46
CA THR A 49 -11.19 -3.60 -33.48
C THR A 49 -9.89 -4.40 -33.33
N SER A 50 -8.83 -3.80 -32.76
CA SER A 50 -7.55 -4.48 -32.55
C SER A 50 -7.47 -5.31 -31.27
N CYS A 51 -8.44 -5.23 -30.35
CA CYS A 51 -8.35 -5.93 -29.06
C CYS A 51 -8.05 -7.44 -29.19
N ALA A 52 -8.75 -8.13 -30.11
CA ALA A 52 -8.55 -9.55 -30.35
C ALA A 52 -7.15 -9.90 -30.89
N SER A 53 -6.42 -8.93 -31.47
CA SER A 53 -5.05 -9.15 -31.96
C SER A 53 -4.03 -9.37 -30.84
N LEU A 54 -4.34 -8.93 -29.61
CA LEU A 54 -3.51 -9.23 -28.44
C LEU A 54 -3.63 -10.70 -28.01
N ALA A 55 -4.67 -11.42 -28.44
CA ALA A 55 -4.79 -12.83 -28.13
C ALA A 55 -3.58 -13.58 -28.69
N ARG A 56 -2.95 -14.42 -27.86
CA ARG A 56 -1.70 -15.14 -28.19
C ARG A 56 -0.47 -14.26 -28.35
N HIS A 57 -0.52 -12.98 -27.97
CA HIS A 57 0.71 -12.19 -27.82
C HIS A 57 1.63 -12.88 -26.81
N VAL A 58 2.89 -13.06 -27.19
CA VAL A 58 3.90 -13.73 -26.39
C VAL A 58 5.00 -12.73 -26.09
N ILE A 59 5.41 -12.71 -24.83
CA ILE A 59 6.46 -11.85 -24.32
C ILE A 59 7.57 -12.78 -23.85
N GLU A 60 8.67 -12.77 -24.61
CA GLU A 60 9.82 -13.62 -24.32
C GLU A 60 10.51 -13.19 -23.01
N PRO A 61 11.11 -14.12 -22.25
CA PRO A 61 11.72 -13.82 -20.94
C PRO A 61 12.69 -12.64 -20.96
N GLY A 62 13.43 -12.44 -22.06
CA GLY A 62 14.39 -11.33 -22.20
C GLY A 62 13.76 -9.93 -22.24
N ALA A 63 12.44 -9.82 -22.42
CA ALA A 63 11.72 -8.54 -22.34
C ALA A 63 11.25 -8.19 -20.92
N ILE A 64 11.37 -9.13 -19.97
CA ILE A 64 11.01 -8.93 -18.57
C ILE A 64 12.29 -8.64 -17.77
N GLY A 65 12.29 -7.57 -16.98
CA GLY A 65 13.50 -7.09 -16.30
C GLY A 65 13.99 -7.96 -15.13
N LEU A 66 13.29 -9.04 -14.82
CA LEU A 66 13.67 -10.06 -13.84
C LEU A 66 13.63 -11.44 -14.48
N PRO A 67 14.42 -12.41 -13.99
CA PRO A 67 14.32 -13.79 -14.46
C PRO A 67 12.88 -14.33 -14.34
N SER A 68 12.34 -14.81 -15.45
CA SER A 68 10.99 -15.39 -15.53
C SER A 68 10.94 -16.48 -16.61
N GLY A 69 9.87 -17.26 -16.62
CA GLY A 69 9.45 -17.97 -17.82
C GLY A 69 8.80 -17.02 -18.83
N ARG A 70 8.33 -17.59 -19.94
CA ARG A 70 7.59 -16.87 -20.99
C ARG A 70 6.26 -16.33 -20.45
N ALA A 71 5.91 -15.10 -20.79
CA ALA A 71 4.56 -14.58 -20.57
C ALA A 71 3.69 -14.71 -21.83
N SER A 72 2.43 -15.09 -21.65
CA SER A 72 1.49 -15.35 -22.75
C SER A 72 0.11 -14.77 -22.44
N VAL A 73 -0.50 -14.10 -23.41
CA VAL A 73 -1.92 -13.70 -23.34
C VAL A 73 -2.81 -14.92 -23.57
N THR A 74 -3.64 -15.25 -22.59
CA THR A 74 -4.61 -16.34 -22.66
C THR A 74 -5.95 -15.88 -23.25
N SER A 75 -6.34 -14.64 -23.02
CA SER A 75 -7.58 -14.05 -23.56
C SER A 75 -7.43 -12.55 -23.77
N ALA A 76 -8.02 -12.03 -24.85
CA ALA A 76 -8.16 -10.61 -25.11
C ALA A 76 -9.55 -10.36 -25.71
N VAL A 77 -10.45 -9.74 -24.95
CA VAL A 77 -11.86 -9.57 -25.31
C VAL A 77 -12.28 -8.12 -25.09
N LEU A 78 -12.92 -7.53 -26.09
CA LEU A 78 -13.48 -6.19 -25.98
C LEU A 78 -14.72 -6.24 -25.08
N ALA A 79 -14.65 -5.60 -23.91
CA ALA A 79 -15.78 -5.39 -23.02
C ALA A 79 -16.53 -4.12 -23.43
N PRO A 80 -17.87 -4.18 -23.58
CA PRO A 80 -18.67 -2.99 -23.87
C PRO A 80 -18.69 -2.04 -22.66
N ALA A 81 -19.02 -0.77 -22.92
CA ALA A 81 -19.27 0.18 -21.84
C ALA A 81 -20.54 -0.22 -21.07
N THR A 82 -20.53 -0.03 -19.75
CA THR A 82 -21.69 -0.27 -18.87
C THR A 82 -21.98 0.97 -18.04
N ALA A 83 -23.25 1.36 -17.97
CA ALA A 83 -23.68 2.42 -17.08
C ALA A 83 -23.57 2.00 -15.62
N GLY A 84 -23.37 2.96 -14.72
CA GLY A 84 -23.48 2.72 -13.28
C GLY A 84 -24.94 2.44 -12.92
N ALA A 85 -25.16 1.51 -11.99
CA ALA A 85 -26.49 1.07 -11.63
C ALA A 85 -26.60 0.69 -10.15
N ASP A 86 -27.78 0.94 -9.58
CA ASP A 86 -28.14 0.44 -8.26
C ASP A 86 -28.59 -1.02 -8.37
N ASN A 87 -27.98 -1.92 -7.60
CA ASN A 87 -28.34 -3.33 -7.54
C ASN A 87 -28.65 -3.72 -6.09
N ALA A 88 -29.94 -3.82 -5.76
CA ALA A 88 -30.44 -4.27 -4.46
C ALA A 88 -29.78 -3.58 -3.24
N GLY A 89 -29.54 -2.26 -3.33
CA GLY A 89 -28.93 -1.48 -2.25
C GLY A 89 -27.40 -1.36 -2.31
N ALA A 90 -26.76 -1.92 -3.33
CA ALA A 90 -25.34 -1.70 -3.63
C ALA A 90 -25.17 -1.03 -4.99
N PHE A 91 -24.40 0.06 -5.05
CA PHE A 91 -24.07 0.71 -6.32
C PHE A 91 -22.96 -0.05 -7.06
N VAL A 92 -23.20 -0.32 -8.35
CA VAL A 92 -22.21 -0.87 -9.28
C VAL A 92 -21.68 0.28 -10.13
N PRO A 93 -20.38 0.63 -10.04
CA PRO A 93 -19.81 1.74 -10.81
C PRO A 93 -19.83 1.49 -12.32
N ALA A 94 -19.88 2.58 -13.08
CA ALA A 94 -19.78 2.53 -14.54
C ALA A 94 -18.40 2.03 -15.00
N LEU A 95 -18.37 1.35 -16.15
CA LEU A 95 -17.14 0.95 -16.85
C LEU A 95 -17.15 1.52 -18.27
N PRO A 96 -16.02 2.05 -18.77
CA PRO A 96 -15.93 2.45 -20.17
C PRO A 96 -15.86 1.21 -21.07
N ARG A 97 -15.78 1.40 -22.38
CA ARG A 97 -15.38 0.33 -23.29
C ARG A 97 -13.87 0.07 -23.15
N PHE A 98 -13.47 -1.19 -22.98
CA PHE A 98 -12.06 -1.55 -22.80
C PHE A 98 -11.74 -2.94 -23.33
N CYS A 99 -10.48 -3.16 -23.72
CA CYS A 99 -9.96 -4.49 -23.98
C CYS A 99 -9.56 -5.16 -22.67
N LYS A 100 -10.27 -6.22 -22.27
CA LYS A 100 -9.94 -7.06 -21.12
C LYS A 100 -8.93 -8.12 -21.57
N VAL A 101 -7.74 -8.09 -21.01
CA VAL A 101 -6.65 -9.02 -21.31
C VAL A 101 -6.35 -9.85 -20.07
N THR A 102 -6.33 -11.16 -20.21
CA THR A 102 -5.81 -12.08 -19.18
C THR A 102 -4.61 -12.83 -19.72
N GLY A 103 -3.66 -13.14 -18.87
CA GLY A 103 -2.48 -13.90 -19.26
C GLY A 103 -1.77 -14.55 -18.08
N THR A 104 -0.72 -15.27 -18.41
CA THR A 104 0.13 -15.95 -17.43
C THR A 104 1.60 -15.66 -17.68
N ILE A 105 2.42 -15.76 -16.63
CA ILE A 105 3.88 -15.82 -16.72
C ILE A 105 4.30 -17.18 -16.19
N ALA A 106 4.97 -17.98 -17.03
CA ALA A 106 5.47 -19.28 -16.63
C ALA A 106 6.52 -19.16 -15.50
N SER A 107 6.51 -20.13 -14.59
CA SER A 107 7.54 -20.27 -13.56
C SER A 107 8.88 -20.70 -14.15
N ARG A 108 9.97 -20.42 -13.43
CA ARG A 108 11.30 -20.97 -13.71
C ARG A 108 11.47 -22.33 -13.06
N ASP A 109 10.95 -22.48 -11.84
CA ASP A 109 10.83 -23.73 -11.13
C ASP A 109 9.57 -24.49 -11.61
N PRO A 110 9.72 -25.70 -12.19
CA PRO A 110 8.58 -26.52 -12.61
C PRO A 110 7.62 -26.89 -11.47
N ALA A 111 8.06 -26.84 -10.20
CA ALA A 111 7.22 -27.07 -9.03
C ALA A 111 6.48 -25.81 -8.56
N ALA A 112 6.86 -24.62 -9.06
CA ALA A 112 6.15 -23.39 -8.78
C ALA A 112 4.92 -23.24 -9.69
N GLN A 113 3.92 -22.51 -9.20
CA GLN A 113 2.74 -22.14 -9.98
C GLN A 113 3.06 -20.95 -10.89
N VAL A 114 2.26 -20.78 -11.93
CA VAL A 114 2.35 -19.61 -12.82
C VAL A 114 1.88 -18.35 -12.09
N ILE A 115 2.32 -17.18 -12.56
CA ILE A 115 1.71 -15.90 -12.18
C ILE A 115 0.52 -15.66 -13.11
N ASN A 116 -0.68 -15.46 -12.57
CA ASN A 116 -1.82 -14.99 -13.37
C ASN A 116 -1.92 -13.47 -13.30
N PHE A 117 -2.24 -12.82 -14.43
CA PHE A 117 -2.44 -11.39 -14.49
C PHE A 117 -3.68 -11.01 -15.31
N GLN A 118 -4.23 -9.84 -15.01
CA GLN A 118 -5.26 -9.19 -15.80
C GLN A 118 -4.87 -7.73 -16.06
N LEU A 119 -5.12 -7.27 -17.28
CA LEU A 119 -4.91 -5.90 -17.74
C LEU A 119 -6.19 -5.43 -18.44
N ASN A 120 -6.63 -4.20 -18.14
CA ASN A 120 -7.80 -3.58 -18.73
C ASN A 120 -7.38 -2.31 -19.46
N LEU A 121 -7.57 -2.29 -20.78
CA LEU A 121 -7.08 -1.26 -21.68
C LEU A 121 -8.26 -0.43 -22.22
N PRO A 122 -8.61 0.72 -21.62
CA PRO A 122 -9.72 1.54 -22.11
C PRO A 122 -9.45 2.03 -23.54
N THR A 123 -10.49 2.10 -24.38
CA THR A 123 -10.36 2.66 -25.73
C THR A 123 -10.16 4.18 -25.70
N GLU A 124 -10.60 4.83 -24.63
CA GLU A 124 -10.34 6.23 -24.30
C GLU A 124 -9.28 6.29 -23.20
N TRP A 125 -8.02 6.24 -23.62
CA TRP A 125 -6.88 6.15 -22.71
C TRP A 125 -6.24 7.53 -22.46
N ASN A 126 -6.07 7.88 -21.19
CA ASN A 126 -5.48 9.15 -20.77
C ASN A 126 -3.93 9.14 -20.78
N GLY A 127 -3.32 8.06 -21.27
CA GLY A 127 -1.85 7.89 -21.30
C GLY A 127 -1.24 7.37 -20.00
N LYS A 128 -2.05 7.07 -18.97
CA LYS A 128 -1.59 6.65 -17.64
C LYS A 128 -1.94 5.20 -17.36
N ALA A 129 -1.13 4.54 -16.56
CA ALA A 129 -1.35 3.18 -16.10
C ALA A 129 -1.42 3.12 -14.57
N LEU A 130 -2.19 2.18 -14.03
CA LEU A 130 -2.31 1.94 -12.59
C LEU A 130 -2.23 0.44 -12.28
N GLN A 131 -1.22 0.05 -11.51
CA GLN A 131 -1.13 -1.28 -10.93
C GLN A 131 -1.81 -1.32 -9.57
N TYR A 132 -2.67 -2.32 -9.40
CA TYR A 132 -3.29 -2.61 -8.12
C TYR A 132 -2.44 -3.59 -7.32
N GLY A 133 -2.35 -3.31 -6.02
CA GLY A 133 -1.76 -4.20 -5.03
C GLY A 133 -2.68 -5.31 -4.54
N GLY A 134 -2.07 -6.19 -3.78
CA GLY A 134 -2.65 -7.36 -3.16
C GLY A 134 -3.28 -7.17 -1.78
N GLY A 135 -3.41 -8.29 -1.06
CA GLY A 135 -3.92 -8.37 0.30
C GLY A 135 -3.62 -9.73 0.95
N GLY A 136 -3.38 -9.72 2.26
CA GLY A 136 -3.10 -10.93 3.04
C GLY A 136 -1.80 -11.60 2.59
N PHE A 137 -1.83 -12.92 2.41
CA PHE A 137 -0.73 -13.71 1.84
C PHE A 137 -0.76 -13.76 0.30
N ASN A 138 -1.65 -12.98 -0.32
CA ASN A 138 -2.03 -13.03 -1.73
C ASN A 138 -2.27 -14.46 -2.25
N GLY A 139 -2.30 -14.69 -3.56
CA GLY A 139 -2.80 -15.93 -4.16
C GLY A 139 -4.18 -15.80 -4.83
N VAL A 140 -4.66 -14.58 -5.02
CA VAL A 140 -5.94 -14.26 -5.69
C VAL A 140 -5.68 -13.22 -6.77
N LEU A 141 -6.20 -13.45 -7.97
CA LEU A 141 -6.05 -12.54 -9.11
C LEU A 141 -6.75 -11.20 -8.83
N ILE A 142 -5.95 -10.15 -8.67
CA ILE A 142 -6.44 -8.77 -8.62
C ILE A 142 -6.74 -8.30 -10.04
N THR A 143 -8.00 -7.97 -10.31
CA THR A 143 -8.46 -7.67 -11.68
C THR A 143 -8.20 -6.24 -12.13
N GLY A 144 -7.90 -5.32 -11.20
CA GLY A 144 -7.75 -3.89 -11.48
C GLY A 144 -9.07 -3.15 -11.80
N LEU A 145 -10.22 -3.75 -11.51
CA LEU A 145 -11.56 -3.16 -11.77
C LEU A 145 -12.32 -2.78 -10.48
N ALA A 146 -11.74 -3.04 -9.30
CA ALA A 146 -12.37 -2.71 -8.04
C ALA A 146 -12.22 -1.20 -7.70
N PRO A 147 -13.14 -0.63 -6.89
CA PRO A 147 -12.90 0.64 -6.23
C PRO A 147 -11.55 0.66 -5.51
N LEU A 148 -10.91 1.83 -5.50
CA LEU A 148 -9.69 2.01 -4.72
C LEU A 148 -10.00 1.91 -3.23
N ARG A 149 -9.02 1.47 -2.44
CA ARG A 149 -9.17 1.38 -0.99
C ARG A 149 -9.55 2.74 -0.42
N ASP A 150 -10.57 2.75 0.43
CA ASP A 150 -11.17 3.91 1.07
C ASP A 150 -11.79 4.96 0.13
N ALA A 151 -11.97 4.66 -1.16
CA ALA A 151 -12.75 5.54 -2.05
C ALA A 151 -14.22 5.58 -1.63
N ALA A 152 -14.90 6.71 -1.88
CA ALA A 152 -16.33 6.84 -1.60
C ALA A 152 -17.19 6.07 -2.64
N PRO A 153 -18.41 5.60 -2.29
CA PRO A 153 -19.32 4.86 -3.18
C PRO A 153 -19.69 5.53 -4.53
N GLY A 154 -19.36 6.80 -4.73
CA GLY A 154 -19.56 7.54 -5.99
C GLY A 154 -18.27 7.90 -6.75
N ASP A 155 -17.11 7.57 -6.19
CA ASP A 155 -15.84 7.90 -6.84
C ASP A 155 -15.68 7.06 -8.12
N PRO A 156 -15.35 7.68 -9.27
CA PRO A 156 -15.17 6.93 -10.50
C PRO A 156 -14.00 5.96 -10.37
N LEU A 157 -14.15 4.74 -10.89
CA LEU A 157 -13.06 3.78 -10.97
C LEU A 157 -11.89 4.34 -11.79
N PRO A 158 -10.62 3.98 -11.50
CA PRO A 158 -9.49 4.45 -12.29
C PRO A 158 -9.61 4.19 -13.79
N ILE A 159 -10.17 3.04 -14.19
CA ILE A 159 -10.43 2.76 -15.62
C ILE A 159 -11.45 3.76 -16.23
N ALA A 160 -12.47 4.16 -15.48
CA ALA A 160 -13.45 5.18 -15.91
C ALA A 160 -12.84 6.59 -15.95
N ARG A 161 -11.72 6.83 -15.24
CA ARG A 161 -10.89 8.03 -15.35
C ARG A 161 -9.88 7.96 -16.52
N GLY A 162 -9.93 6.89 -17.31
CA GLY A 162 -9.09 6.66 -18.49
C GLY A 162 -7.75 5.98 -18.23
N TYR A 163 -7.50 5.45 -17.02
CA TYR A 163 -6.26 4.71 -16.72
C TYR A 163 -6.33 3.30 -17.32
N ALA A 164 -5.23 2.83 -17.88
CA ALA A 164 -5.04 1.41 -18.11
C ALA A 164 -4.75 0.74 -16.75
N THR A 165 -5.59 -0.18 -16.31
CA THR A 165 -5.50 -0.79 -14.96
C THR A 165 -5.06 -2.23 -15.04
N PHE A 166 -4.25 -2.70 -14.10
CA PHE A 166 -3.81 -4.10 -14.07
C PHE A 166 -3.50 -4.60 -12.67
N GLY A 167 -3.50 -5.92 -12.53
CA GLY A 167 -3.19 -6.61 -11.30
C GLY A 167 -2.85 -8.07 -11.56
N GLN A 168 -2.55 -8.81 -10.49
CA GLN A 168 -1.97 -10.13 -10.55
C GLN A 168 -2.21 -10.89 -9.24
N ASP A 169 -1.81 -12.16 -9.16
CA ASP A 169 -2.13 -13.06 -8.05
C ASP A 169 -0.99 -13.32 -7.05
N SER A 170 0.15 -12.65 -7.23
CA SER A 170 1.43 -12.78 -6.53
C SER A 170 2.27 -14.01 -6.86
N GLY A 171 1.92 -14.78 -7.90
CA GLY A 171 2.69 -15.94 -8.34
C GLY A 171 2.39 -17.25 -7.61
N HIS A 172 1.21 -17.35 -7.04
CA HIS A 172 0.59 -18.59 -6.60
C HIS A 172 -0.95 -18.42 -6.58
N GLN A 173 -1.69 -19.50 -6.39
CA GLN A 173 -3.14 -19.53 -6.31
C GLN A 173 -3.54 -20.14 -4.96
N ALA A 174 -4.11 -19.32 -4.08
CA ALA A 174 -4.45 -19.69 -2.70
C ALA A 174 -5.41 -20.89 -2.63
N SER A 175 -6.27 -21.06 -3.64
CA SER A 175 -7.20 -22.19 -3.76
C SER A 175 -6.51 -23.55 -3.86
N ALA A 176 -5.21 -23.61 -4.14
CA ALA A 176 -4.42 -24.84 -4.14
C ALA A 176 -4.00 -25.31 -2.73
N PHE A 177 -4.25 -24.51 -1.69
CA PHE A 177 -3.83 -24.77 -0.32
C PHE A 177 -5.03 -24.89 0.64
N PRO A 178 -4.89 -25.58 1.79
CA PRO A 178 -5.95 -25.64 2.79
C PRO A 178 -6.36 -24.25 3.31
N PRO A 179 -7.65 -23.99 3.59
CA PRO A 179 -8.12 -22.66 4.03
C PRO A 179 -7.46 -22.07 5.29
N GLY A 180 -6.92 -22.91 6.18
CA GLY A 180 -6.17 -22.51 7.38
C GLY A 180 -4.65 -22.37 7.16
N GLU A 181 -4.19 -22.60 5.94
CA GLU A 181 -2.78 -22.65 5.58
C GLU A 181 -2.39 -21.65 4.48
N PRO A 182 -2.75 -20.35 4.58
CA PRO A 182 -2.44 -19.36 3.55
C PRO A 182 -0.94 -19.17 3.30
N GLY A 183 -0.07 -19.61 4.22
CA GLY A 183 1.38 -19.53 4.05
C GLY A 183 2.01 -20.71 3.31
N ALA A 184 1.25 -21.75 2.96
CA ALA A 184 1.81 -23.02 2.46
C ALA A 184 2.63 -22.87 1.16
N PHE A 185 2.31 -21.90 0.30
CA PHE A 185 3.09 -21.59 -0.89
C PHE A 185 4.56 -21.25 -0.57
N ALA A 186 4.84 -20.71 0.63
CA ALA A 186 6.16 -20.22 1.00
C ALA A 186 7.19 -21.35 1.17
N LEU A 187 6.79 -22.62 1.08
CA LEU A 187 7.70 -23.76 0.97
C LEU A 187 8.36 -23.88 -0.42
N ASN A 188 7.82 -23.19 -1.43
CA ASN A 188 8.47 -23.03 -2.73
C ASN A 188 9.17 -21.67 -2.78
N ASP A 189 10.46 -21.67 -3.14
CA ASP A 189 11.28 -20.46 -3.09
C ASP A 189 10.92 -19.44 -4.17
N GLU A 190 10.49 -19.88 -5.37
CA GLU A 190 10.05 -18.96 -6.41
C GLU A 190 8.68 -18.35 -6.09
N MET A 191 7.74 -19.12 -5.53
CA MET A 191 6.46 -18.56 -5.06
C MET A 191 6.69 -17.53 -3.96
N LEU A 192 7.59 -17.80 -3.02
CA LEU A 192 7.95 -16.85 -1.96
C LEU A 192 8.61 -15.57 -2.51
N GLU A 193 9.51 -15.68 -3.48
CA GLU A 193 10.13 -14.53 -4.16
C GLU A 193 9.09 -13.70 -4.94
N ASN A 194 8.20 -14.39 -5.67
CA ASN A 194 7.13 -13.75 -6.43
C ASN A 194 6.19 -12.98 -5.52
N PHE A 195 5.81 -13.57 -4.38
CA PHE A 195 5.02 -12.91 -3.33
C PHE A 195 5.77 -11.71 -2.74
N ALA A 196 7.05 -11.86 -2.39
CA ALA A 196 7.82 -10.81 -1.75
C ALA A 196 7.97 -9.56 -2.64
N PHE A 197 8.23 -9.72 -3.94
CA PHE A 197 8.34 -8.57 -4.85
C PHE A 197 8.28 -8.92 -6.35
N ALA A 198 8.75 -10.10 -6.76
CA ALA A 198 9.16 -10.31 -8.15
C ALA A 198 7.98 -10.32 -9.14
N SER A 199 6.81 -10.82 -8.71
CA SER A 199 5.62 -10.88 -9.57
C SER A 199 5.15 -9.51 -10.04
N TYR A 200 5.20 -8.49 -9.17
CA TYR A 200 4.78 -7.13 -9.47
C TYR A 200 5.59 -6.51 -10.59
N LYS A 201 6.93 -6.63 -10.52
CA LYS A 201 7.86 -6.18 -11.56
C LYS A 201 7.63 -6.93 -12.88
N LYS A 202 7.54 -8.26 -12.82
CA LYS A 202 7.34 -9.12 -14.01
C LYS A 202 6.05 -8.75 -14.76
N VAL A 203 4.94 -8.59 -14.02
CA VAL A 203 3.65 -8.23 -14.60
C VAL A 203 3.64 -6.79 -15.09
N LYS A 204 4.30 -5.85 -14.41
CA LYS A 204 4.44 -4.47 -14.89
C LYS A 204 5.14 -4.42 -16.24
N ASP A 205 6.22 -5.18 -16.43
CA ASP A 205 6.95 -5.20 -17.70
C ASP A 205 6.10 -5.81 -18.81
N ALA A 206 5.41 -6.92 -18.52
CA ALA A 206 4.46 -7.52 -19.45
C ALA A 206 3.32 -6.56 -19.82
N ALA A 207 2.78 -5.83 -18.85
CA ALA A 207 1.72 -4.85 -19.08
C ALA A 207 2.18 -3.69 -19.97
N VAL A 208 3.40 -3.17 -19.76
CA VAL A 208 3.97 -2.11 -20.61
C VAL A 208 4.20 -2.60 -22.04
N ASP A 209 4.65 -3.84 -22.22
CA ASP A 209 4.79 -4.44 -23.55
C ASP A 209 3.43 -4.53 -24.27
N LEU A 210 2.40 -5.04 -23.59
CA LEU A 210 1.04 -5.11 -24.13
C LEU A 210 0.43 -3.74 -24.41
N MET A 211 0.69 -2.73 -23.57
CA MET A 211 0.27 -1.35 -23.83
C MET A 211 0.95 -0.77 -25.07
N ARG A 212 2.23 -1.08 -25.31
CA ARG A 212 2.92 -0.67 -26.54
C ARG A 212 2.30 -1.34 -27.77
N ALA A 213 2.01 -2.64 -27.68
CA ALA A 213 1.37 -3.37 -28.77
C ALA A 213 -0.03 -2.82 -29.08
N TYR A 214 -0.80 -2.46 -28.06
CA TYR A 214 -2.18 -1.98 -28.21
C TYR A 214 -2.28 -0.51 -28.59
N TYR A 215 -1.61 0.38 -27.86
CA TYR A 215 -1.70 1.84 -28.02
C TYR A 215 -0.62 2.44 -28.93
N ALA A 216 0.27 1.61 -29.49
CA ALA A 216 1.46 2.02 -30.25
C ALA A 216 2.45 2.91 -29.47
N ARG A 217 2.32 3.00 -28.14
CA ARG A 217 3.19 3.78 -27.24
C ARG A 217 3.10 3.27 -25.79
N PRO A 218 4.16 3.42 -24.98
CA PRO A 218 4.11 3.10 -23.56
C PRO A 218 3.27 4.12 -22.76
N PRO A 219 2.89 3.81 -21.51
CA PRO A 219 2.33 4.82 -20.61
C PRO A 219 3.29 5.99 -20.41
N GLN A 220 2.72 7.19 -20.34
CA GLN A 220 3.42 8.42 -20.00
C GLN A 220 3.70 8.50 -18.50
N ARG A 221 2.81 7.91 -17.69
CA ARG A 221 2.93 7.77 -16.24
C ARG A 221 2.42 6.42 -15.78
N THR A 222 3.12 5.81 -14.83
CA THR A 222 2.71 4.56 -14.19
C THR A 222 2.55 4.78 -12.70
N TYR A 223 1.39 4.43 -12.17
CA TYR A 223 1.04 4.56 -10.77
C TYR A 223 0.89 3.19 -10.12
N TYR A 224 1.04 3.15 -8.81
CA TYR A 224 0.70 2.00 -7.98
C TYR A 224 -0.30 2.42 -6.89
N PHE A 225 -1.27 1.57 -6.60
CA PHE A 225 -2.18 1.75 -5.48
C PHE A 225 -2.44 0.42 -4.77
N GLY A 226 -2.20 0.38 -3.46
CA GLY A 226 -2.49 -0.79 -2.65
C GLY A 226 -2.66 -0.45 -1.18
N GLY A 227 -3.22 -1.39 -0.42
CA GLY A 227 -3.18 -1.29 1.03
C GLY A 227 -3.01 -2.63 1.72
N SER A 228 -2.65 -2.63 3.01
CA SER A 228 -2.21 -3.83 3.71
C SER A 228 -0.96 -4.42 3.04
N GLU A 229 -0.97 -5.69 2.66
CA GLU A 229 0.04 -6.30 1.80
C GLU A 229 0.24 -5.54 0.49
N GLY A 230 -0.84 -5.10 -0.16
CA GLY A 230 -0.78 -4.14 -1.27
C GLY A 230 0.00 -2.87 -0.94
N GLY A 231 -0.10 -2.38 0.29
CA GLY A 231 0.68 -1.23 0.74
C GLY A 231 2.17 -1.56 0.84
N ARG A 232 2.54 -2.72 1.41
CA ARG A 232 3.93 -3.19 1.51
C ARG A 232 4.55 -3.38 0.13
N GLU A 233 3.83 -4.02 -0.79
CA GLU A 233 4.25 -4.22 -2.17
C GLU A 233 4.53 -2.90 -2.87
N GLY A 234 3.67 -1.88 -2.72
CA GLY A 234 3.91 -0.53 -3.23
C GLY A 234 5.20 0.11 -2.67
N MET A 235 5.41 -0.01 -1.35
CA MET A 235 6.65 0.46 -0.71
C MET A 235 7.88 -0.30 -1.21
N MET A 236 7.76 -1.61 -1.40
CA MET A 236 8.80 -2.47 -1.95
C MET A 236 9.15 -2.09 -3.40
N MET A 237 8.16 -1.71 -4.21
CA MET A 237 8.40 -1.24 -5.57
C MET A 237 9.17 0.08 -5.59
N ALA A 238 8.90 1.02 -4.68
CA ALA A 238 9.70 2.26 -4.57
C ALA A 238 11.17 1.97 -4.21
N GLN A 239 11.42 0.99 -3.36
CA GLN A 239 12.76 0.63 -2.87
C GLN A 239 13.55 -0.16 -3.93
N ARG A 240 12.94 -1.19 -4.53
CA ARG A 240 13.65 -2.11 -5.46
C ARG A 240 13.58 -1.70 -6.92
N PHE A 241 12.48 -1.08 -7.34
CA PHE A 241 12.22 -0.73 -8.75
C PHE A 241 11.84 0.75 -8.90
N PRO A 242 12.69 1.68 -8.41
CA PRO A 242 12.39 3.12 -8.35
C PRO A 242 12.14 3.77 -9.73
N ALA A 243 12.46 3.09 -10.82
CA ALA A 243 12.24 3.58 -12.18
C ALA A 243 10.87 3.21 -12.77
N ASP A 244 10.14 2.28 -12.14
CA ASP A 244 8.94 1.69 -12.74
C ASP A 244 7.64 2.44 -12.45
N TYR A 245 7.63 3.29 -11.43
CA TYR A 245 6.45 4.05 -11.00
C TYR A 245 6.80 5.52 -10.78
N ASP A 246 5.89 6.40 -11.19
CA ASP A 246 5.97 7.84 -10.99
C ASP A 246 5.32 8.26 -9.66
N GLY A 247 4.29 7.52 -9.24
CA GLY A 247 3.54 7.80 -8.03
C GLY A 247 3.00 6.53 -7.38
N ILE A 248 3.04 6.47 -6.04
CA ILE A 248 2.55 5.34 -5.26
C ILE A 248 1.60 5.84 -4.16
N VAL A 249 0.44 5.20 -4.03
CA VAL A 249 -0.38 5.27 -2.82
C VAL A 249 -0.25 3.95 -2.06
N SER A 250 0.15 4.03 -0.80
CA SER A 250 0.22 2.90 0.13
C SER A 250 -0.63 3.17 1.36
N VAL A 251 -1.70 2.40 1.54
CA VAL A 251 -2.63 2.53 2.69
C VAL A 251 -2.39 1.42 3.69
N VAL A 252 -2.17 1.76 4.97
CA VAL A 252 -1.83 0.84 6.07
C VAL A 252 -0.83 -0.25 5.67
N PRO A 253 0.34 0.14 5.12
CA PRO A 253 1.28 -0.81 4.54
C PRO A 253 1.93 -1.69 5.60
N VAL A 254 1.94 -3.01 5.38
CA VAL A 254 2.59 -3.99 6.28
C VAL A 254 4.13 -4.05 6.05
N ILE A 255 4.79 -2.89 6.11
CA ILE A 255 6.19 -2.71 5.68
C ILE A 255 7.21 -3.58 6.42
N ASN A 256 6.99 -3.87 7.70
CA ASN A 256 7.84 -4.76 8.50
C ASN A 256 7.11 -6.08 8.73
N TRP A 257 6.99 -6.88 7.67
CA TRP A 257 6.28 -8.14 7.62
C TRP A 257 6.82 -9.15 8.65
N THR A 258 8.15 -9.25 8.73
CA THR A 258 8.82 -10.14 9.67
C THR A 258 8.50 -9.76 11.11
N GLY A 259 8.66 -8.48 11.47
CA GLY A 259 8.35 -8.00 12.81
C GLY A 259 6.88 -8.16 13.18
N LEU A 260 5.97 -7.89 12.23
CA LEU A 260 4.53 -8.02 12.42
C LEU A 260 4.14 -9.44 12.83
N PHE A 261 4.59 -10.46 12.08
CA PHE A 261 4.16 -11.83 12.33
C PHE A 261 4.85 -12.48 13.52
N HIS A 262 6.04 -12.01 13.91
CA HIS A 262 6.64 -12.39 15.19
C HIS A 262 5.88 -11.76 16.37
N ALA A 263 5.46 -10.49 16.24
CA ALA A 263 4.63 -9.84 17.24
C ALA A 263 3.25 -10.54 17.36
N PHE A 264 2.67 -11.00 16.26
CA PHE A 264 1.44 -11.81 16.27
C PHE A 264 1.63 -13.09 17.07
N VAL A 265 2.67 -13.89 16.80
CA VAL A 265 2.93 -15.11 17.57
C VAL A 265 3.10 -14.80 19.06
N ARG A 266 3.85 -13.74 19.40
CA ARG A 266 4.02 -13.27 20.79
C ARG A 266 2.69 -12.91 21.46
N ASN A 267 1.76 -12.31 20.72
CA ASN A 267 0.42 -11.98 21.24
C ASN A 267 -0.47 -13.23 21.37
N GLN A 268 -0.38 -14.18 20.45
CA GLN A 268 -1.35 -15.27 20.34
C GLN A 268 -0.99 -16.49 21.19
N VAL A 269 0.31 -16.77 21.43
CA VAL A 269 0.74 -17.92 22.25
C VAL A 269 0.14 -17.88 23.68
N PRO A 270 0.13 -16.75 24.40
CA PRO A 270 -0.48 -16.68 25.74
C PRO A 270 -2.00 -16.97 25.77
N GLN A 271 -2.69 -16.84 24.64
CA GLN A 271 -4.13 -17.12 24.56
C GLN A 271 -4.48 -18.62 24.57
N HIS A 272 -3.49 -19.51 24.56
CA HIS A 272 -3.69 -20.94 24.83
C HIS A 272 -3.90 -21.24 26.32
N ASP A 273 -3.55 -20.31 27.22
CA ASP A 273 -3.77 -20.45 28.67
C ASP A 273 -5.14 -19.91 29.05
N ASP A 274 -5.32 -18.59 28.94
CA ASP A 274 -6.59 -17.90 29.19
C ASP A 274 -6.90 -17.00 27.99
N TRP A 275 -7.92 -17.43 27.24
CA TRP A 275 -8.33 -16.79 26.02
C TRP A 275 -9.11 -15.50 26.30
N LEU A 276 -8.81 -14.44 25.56
CA LEU A 276 -9.59 -13.21 25.62
C LEU A 276 -10.92 -13.40 24.89
N GLN A 277 -11.98 -13.72 25.61
CA GLN A 277 -13.30 -13.91 25.01
C GLN A 277 -13.78 -12.65 24.26
N ALA A 278 -14.36 -12.83 23.08
CA ALA A 278 -14.86 -11.74 22.23
C ALA A 278 -15.82 -10.78 22.96
N GLY A 279 -16.63 -11.29 23.90
CA GLY A 279 -17.55 -10.49 24.71
C GLY A 279 -16.88 -9.46 25.63
N LYS A 280 -15.56 -9.54 25.86
CA LYS A 280 -14.79 -8.58 26.66
C LYS A 280 -14.28 -7.38 25.85
N VAL A 281 -14.35 -7.42 24.52
CA VAL A 281 -13.88 -6.32 23.66
C VAL A 281 -14.58 -4.99 23.94
N PRO A 282 -15.92 -4.93 24.11
CA PRO A 282 -16.60 -3.67 24.45
C PRO A 282 -16.15 -3.06 25.78
N LEU A 283 -15.77 -3.88 26.78
CA LEU A 283 -15.24 -3.39 28.05
C LEU A 283 -13.92 -2.62 27.84
N ILE A 284 -13.03 -3.17 27.01
CA ILE A 284 -11.73 -2.54 26.68
C ILE A 284 -11.97 -1.27 25.87
N ALA A 285 -12.82 -1.34 24.84
CA ALA A 285 -13.15 -0.18 24.01
C ALA A 285 -13.70 0.99 24.84
N LYS A 286 -14.61 0.70 25.76
CA LYS A 286 -15.18 1.70 26.68
C LYS A 286 -14.10 2.32 27.57
N ALA A 287 -13.27 1.51 28.21
CA ALA A 287 -12.22 2.01 29.09
C ALA A 287 -11.21 2.90 28.36
N THR A 288 -10.84 2.51 27.13
CA THR A 288 -10.00 3.32 26.26
C THR A 288 -10.69 4.64 25.89
N SER A 289 -11.96 4.60 25.48
CA SER A 289 -12.72 5.80 25.11
C SER A 289 -12.84 6.77 26.29
N ASP A 290 -13.20 6.27 27.47
CA ASP A 290 -13.33 7.10 28.68
C ASP A 290 -12.03 7.84 29.03
N ALA A 291 -10.88 7.23 28.76
CA ALA A 291 -9.57 7.80 29.02
C ALA A 291 -9.10 8.80 27.94
N CYS A 292 -9.59 8.66 26.70
CA CYS A 292 -8.94 9.28 25.53
C CYS A 292 -9.83 10.17 24.66
N ASP A 293 -11.15 9.97 24.66
CA ASP A 293 -12.09 10.60 23.73
C ASP A 293 -11.94 12.14 23.73
N ALA A 294 -12.08 12.76 24.90
CA ALA A 294 -12.02 14.22 25.04
C ALA A 294 -10.63 14.87 24.82
N LEU A 295 -9.57 14.11 24.51
CA LEU A 295 -8.21 14.65 24.34
C LEU A 295 -8.03 15.53 23.09
N ASP A 296 -9.01 15.54 22.21
CA ASP A 296 -9.04 16.35 20.99
C ASP A 296 -9.99 17.58 21.09
N GLY A 297 -10.55 17.81 22.28
CA GLY A 297 -11.51 18.88 22.52
C GLY A 297 -12.98 18.48 22.35
N LEU A 298 -13.30 17.21 22.07
CA LEU A 298 -14.67 16.73 21.88
C LEU A 298 -14.86 15.32 22.44
N ALA A 299 -15.90 15.11 23.25
CA ALA A 299 -16.31 13.76 23.66
C ALA A 299 -17.39 13.24 22.69
N ASP A 300 -16.99 12.51 21.64
CA ASP A 300 -17.90 11.94 20.64
C ASP A 300 -17.70 10.45 20.36
N GLY A 301 -16.91 9.77 21.20
CA GLY A 301 -16.53 8.38 21.08
C GLY A 301 -15.45 8.12 20.03
N VAL A 302 -14.68 9.15 19.63
CA VAL A 302 -13.63 9.04 18.61
C VAL A 302 -12.28 9.48 19.17
N VAL A 303 -11.31 8.55 19.17
CA VAL A 303 -9.95 8.85 19.59
C VAL A 303 -9.19 9.54 18.45
N ASN A 304 -9.35 10.86 18.33
CA ASN A 304 -8.62 11.67 17.34
C ASN A 304 -7.17 11.93 17.76
N ASN A 305 -6.90 12.19 19.05
CA ASN A 305 -5.54 12.39 19.56
C ASN A 305 -4.87 11.06 19.93
N TYR A 306 -4.59 10.25 18.90
CA TYR A 306 -4.14 8.86 19.02
C TYR A 306 -2.79 8.67 19.73
N MET A 307 -1.88 9.65 19.63
CA MET A 307 -0.56 9.58 20.30
C MET A 307 -0.70 9.81 21.80
N ALA A 308 -1.43 10.85 22.23
CA ALA A 308 -1.60 11.17 23.64
C ALA A 308 -2.43 10.14 24.41
N CYS A 309 -3.31 9.41 23.71
CA CYS A 309 -4.16 8.38 24.32
C CYS A 309 -3.35 7.28 25.03
N GLN A 310 -2.17 6.92 24.51
CA GLN A 310 -1.41 5.77 24.99
C GLN A 310 -1.04 5.87 26.48
N ALA A 311 -0.76 7.09 26.95
CA ALA A 311 -0.38 7.36 28.34
C ALA A 311 -1.59 7.46 29.29
N ARG A 312 -2.84 7.47 28.78
CA ARG A 312 -4.05 7.67 29.59
C ARG A 312 -4.77 6.38 29.96
N VAL A 313 -4.58 5.30 29.20
CA VAL A 313 -5.32 4.05 29.42
C VAL A 313 -4.77 3.29 30.61
N ASP A 314 -5.59 3.14 31.66
CA ASP A 314 -5.29 2.28 32.81
C ASP A 314 -6.02 0.94 32.71
N LEU A 315 -5.30 -0.08 32.21
CA LEU A 315 -5.84 -1.44 32.14
C LEU A 315 -5.99 -2.10 33.52
N GLN A 316 -5.25 -1.65 34.54
CA GLN A 316 -5.31 -2.28 35.87
C GLN A 316 -6.69 -2.08 36.51
N ALA A 317 -7.36 -0.97 36.20
CA ALA A 317 -8.74 -0.72 36.60
C ALA A 317 -9.73 -1.80 36.11
N LEU A 318 -9.38 -2.55 35.05
CA LEU A 318 -10.21 -3.63 34.50
C LEU A 318 -9.94 -5.00 35.13
N ARG A 319 -9.00 -5.11 36.07
CA ARG A 319 -8.58 -6.41 36.61
C ARG A 319 -9.70 -7.11 37.39
N CYS A 320 -9.90 -8.40 37.13
CA CYS A 320 -10.80 -9.23 37.91
C CYS A 320 -10.36 -9.37 39.38
N PRO A 321 -11.29 -9.39 40.35
CA PRO A 321 -10.98 -9.78 41.73
C PRO A 321 -10.24 -11.13 41.77
N GLY A 322 -9.15 -11.21 42.52
CA GLY A 322 -8.35 -12.44 42.63
C GLY A 322 -7.50 -12.80 41.40
N GLY A 323 -7.64 -12.12 40.26
CA GLY A 323 -6.79 -12.29 39.08
C GLY A 323 -7.17 -13.40 38.09
N GLY A 324 -8.14 -14.25 38.43
CA GLY A 324 -8.72 -15.23 37.51
C GLY A 324 -9.82 -14.62 36.63
N ASP A 325 -10.17 -15.27 35.52
CA ASP A 325 -11.31 -14.85 34.71
C ASP A 325 -12.62 -15.02 35.52
N ALA A 326 -13.32 -13.90 35.74
CA ALA A 326 -14.59 -13.84 36.45
C ALA A 326 -15.75 -13.34 35.56
N GLY A 327 -15.65 -13.56 34.24
CA GLY A 327 -16.69 -13.22 33.27
C GLY A 327 -16.40 -11.94 32.48
N LEU A 328 -17.43 -11.37 31.84
CA LEU A 328 -17.28 -10.32 30.83
C LEU A 328 -17.00 -8.91 31.37
N GLN A 329 -17.11 -8.71 32.70
CA GLN A 329 -17.02 -7.39 33.33
C GLN A 329 -15.61 -7.03 33.82
N CYS A 330 -14.64 -7.91 33.62
CA CYS A 330 -13.25 -7.69 34.02
C CYS A 330 -12.30 -8.55 33.18
N LEU A 331 -11.00 -8.29 33.30
CA LEU A 331 -9.91 -9.01 32.65
C LEU A 331 -9.09 -9.77 33.69
N SER A 332 -8.82 -11.05 33.42
CA SER A 332 -7.87 -11.85 34.22
C SER A 332 -6.44 -11.31 34.09
N ASP A 333 -5.52 -11.77 34.94
CA ASP A 333 -4.11 -11.41 34.84
C ASP A 333 -3.49 -11.84 33.49
N ALA A 334 -3.92 -12.95 32.93
CA ALA A 334 -3.47 -13.43 31.62
C ALA A 334 -4.01 -12.58 30.48
N GLN A 335 -5.30 -12.23 30.52
CA GLN A 335 -5.92 -11.33 29.55
C GLN A 335 -5.31 -9.92 29.63
N LEU A 336 -5.00 -9.42 30.83
CA LEU A 336 -4.27 -8.15 30.99
C LEU A 336 -2.86 -8.20 30.41
N ARG A 337 -2.12 -9.30 30.62
CA ARG A 337 -0.79 -9.47 29.99
C ARG A 337 -0.87 -9.45 28.47
N LEU A 338 -1.89 -10.09 27.88
CA LEU A 338 -2.15 -10.04 26.44
C LEU A 338 -2.35 -8.60 25.96
N VAL A 339 -3.30 -7.87 26.56
CA VAL A 339 -3.64 -6.52 26.12
C VAL A 339 -2.44 -5.58 26.30
N ARG A 340 -1.73 -5.66 27.43
CA ARG A 340 -0.47 -4.91 27.64
C ARG A 340 0.59 -5.27 26.60
N GLY A 341 0.69 -6.56 26.23
CA GLY A 341 1.61 -7.05 25.22
C GLY A 341 1.35 -6.43 23.85
N ILE A 342 0.09 -6.35 23.42
CA ILE A 342 -0.33 -5.70 22.16
C ILE A 342 0.08 -4.21 22.16
N HIS A 343 -0.01 -3.55 23.32
CA HIS A 343 0.37 -2.16 23.52
C HIS A 343 1.84 -1.98 23.96
N SER A 344 2.69 -3.01 23.76
CA SER A 344 4.14 -2.95 23.99
C SER A 344 4.94 -3.42 22.77
N PRO A 345 6.10 -2.80 22.45
CA PRO A 345 6.93 -3.22 21.33
C PRO A 345 7.32 -4.70 21.39
N TYR A 346 7.40 -5.35 20.23
CA TYR A 346 8.08 -6.64 20.13
C TYR A 346 9.58 -6.37 19.97
N VAL A 347 10.43 -7.07 20.72
CA VAL A 347 11.88 -6.91 20.67
C VAL A 347 12.50 -8.20 20.14
N PHE A 348 13.29 -8.07 19.07
CA PHE A 348 14.09 -9.16 18.55
C PHE A 348 15.42 -9.28 19.32
N PRO A 349 15.93 -10.51 19.47
CA PRO A 349 17.24 -10.77 20.07
C PRO A 349 18.42 -10.47 19.12
N PHE A 350 18.15 -10.16 17.85
CA PHE A 350 19.12 -9.82 16.81
C PHE A 350 18.49 -8.83 15.82
N PRO A 351 19.28 -8.06 15.07
CA PRO A 351 18.75 -7.19 14.03
C PRO A 351 18.19 -7.99 12.85
N ILE A 352 17.04 -7.54 12.33
CA ILE A 352 16.47 -7.95 11.05
C ILE A 352 16.87 -6.92 9.96
N ALA A 353 16.25 -6.98 8.77
CA ALA A 353 16.59 -6.09 7.67
C ALA A 353 16.59 -4.60 8.08
N ASN A 354 17.51 -3.84 7.49
CA ASN A 354 17.69 -2.41 7.74
C ASN A 354 18.01 -2.06 9.20
N GLY A 355 18.54 -3.02 9.96
CA GLY A 355 19.04 -2.81 11.32
C GLY A 355 17.95 -2.72 12.39
N LEU A 356 16.69 -3.02 12.04
CA LEU A 356 15.59 -2.98 13.00
C LEU A 356 15.75 -4.10 14.04
N THR A 357 15.54 -3.77 15.31
CA THR A 357 15.51 -4.74 16.42
C THR A 357 14.13 -4.80 17.09
N THR A 358 13.17 -4.00 16.63
CA THR A 358 11.84 -3.92 17.24
C THR A 358 10.74 -3.81 16.19
N TYR A 359 9.55 -4.31 16.54
CA TYR A 359 8.30 -3.97 15.87
C TYR A 359 7.42 -3.17 16.85
N PRO A 360 6.89 -2.01 16.48
CA PRO A 360 6.18 -1.15 17.42
C PRO A 360 4.82 -1.73 17.82
N GLN A 361 4.34 -1.29 18.97
CA GLN A 361 3.05 -1.67 19.52
C GLN A 361 1.86 -1.12 18.72
N TRP A 362 0.69 -1.71 18.91
CA TRP A 362 -0.56 -1.14 18.40
C TRP A 362 -1.02 0.02 19.28
N LEU A 363 -1.73 0.97 18.67
CA LEU A 363 -2.34 2.09 19.39
C LEU A 363 -3.66 1.67 20.04
N TYR A 364 -3.96 2.20 21.22
CA TYR A 364 -5.31 2.17 21.80
C TYR A 364 -6.34 2.92 20.94
N GLY A 365 -7.58 2.44 20.96
CA GLY A 365 -8.74 3.09 20.37
C GLY A 365 -9.57 2.16 19.48
N HIS A 366 -10.88 2.38 19.48
CA HIS A 366 -11.86 1.76 18.58
C HIS A 366 -11.75 0.23 18.48
N GLU A 367 -11.49 -0.43 19.61
CA GLU A 367 -11.43 -1.89 19.70
C GLU A 367 -12.74 -2.56 19.27
N ASP A 368 -13.88 -1.87 19.45
CA ASP A 368 -15.25 -2.29 19.13
C ASP A 368 -15.80 -1.72 17.79
N SER A 369 -14.98 -1.01 17.01
CA SER A 369 -15.36 -0.69 15.63
C SER A 369 -15.47 -1.97 14.80
N LEU A 370 -16.38 -2.01 13.82
CA LEU A 370 -16.36 -3.12 12.86
C LEU A 370 -15.09 -3.03 12.03
N ASP A 371 -14.53 -4.17 11.62
CA ASP A 371 -13.50 -4.25 10.59
C ASP A 371 -13.92 -5.32 9.58
N GLY A 372 -14.38 -4.88 8.41
CA GLY A 372 -15.13 -5.72 7.48
C GLY A 372 -16.62 -5.80 7.84
N PRO A 373 -17.35 -6.82 7.32
CA PRO A 373 -18.81 -6.80 7.30
C PRO A 373 -19.48 -7.02 8.66
N SER A 374 -18.85 -7.73 9.60
CA SER A 374 -19.57 -8.16 10.82
C SER A 374 -18.73 -8.37 12.08
N ALA A 375 -17.39 -8.34 12.01
CA ALA A 375 -16.54 -8.60 13.17
C ALA A 375 -16.04 -7.29 13.79
N LEU A 376 -16.05 -7.21 15.13
CA LEU A 376 -15.33 -6.14 15.82
C LEU A 376 -13.84 -6.25 15.50
N ASN A 377 -13.18 -5.11 15.38
CA ASN A 377 -11.79 -4.97 14.98
C ASN A 377 -10.86 -5.84 15.84
N MET A 378 -10.95 -5.72 17.18
CA MET A 378 -10.15 -6.56 18.07
C MET A 378 -10.58 -8.03 18.06
N VAL A 379 -11.86 -8.32 17.79
CA VAL A 379 -12.34 -9.71 17.65
C VAL A 379 -11.73 -10.36 16.42
N ARG A 380 -11.80 -9.70 15.26
CA ARG A 380 -11.25 -10.21 14.00
C ARG A 380 -9.75 -10.49 14.09
N TRP A 381 -8.99 -9.51 14.57
CA TRP A 381 -7.55 -9.57 14.52
C TRP A 381 -6.94 -10.29 15.72
N VAL A 382 -7.45 -10.08 16.94
CA VAL A 382 -6.76 -10.50 18.15
C VAL A 382 -7.38 -11.72 18.81
N SER A 383 -8.68 -11.71 19.11
CA SER A 383 -9.28 -12.79 19.92
C SER A 383 -9.85 -13.95 19.12
N GLY A 384 -10.39 -13.70 17.93
CA GLY A 384 -11.26 -14.65 17.24
C GLY A 384 -12.58 -14.87 18.00
N THR A 385 -13.35 -15.85 17.54
CA THR A 385 -14.61 -16.31 18.15
C THR A 385 -14.43 -17.59 18.97
N ALA A 386 -13.23 -18.17 18.96
CA ALA A 386 -12.84 -19.30 19.79
C ALA A 386 -11.37 -19.19 20.22
N ALA A 387 -11.02 -19.86 21.33
CA ALA A 387 -9.64 -20.00 21.79
C ALA A 387 -8.76 -20.68 20.73
N PRO A 388 -7.49 -20.27 20.57
CA PRO A 388 -6.61 -20.79 19.52
C PRO A 388 -6.27 -22.28 19.70
N ILE A 389 -6.21 -23.00 18.58
CA ILE A 389 -5.65 -24.37 18.47
C ILE A 389 -4.56 -24.42 17.39
N ALA A 390 -3.74 -25.46 17.37
CA ALA A 390 -2.74 -25.69 16.34
C ALA A 390 -3.03 -27.02 15.59
N PRO A 391 -3.13 -27.04 14.24
CA PRO A 391 -3.10 -25.90 13.33
C PRO A 391 -4.35 -24.99 13.46
N PRO A 392 -4.29 -23.73 12.98
CA PRO A 392 -5.40 -22.79 13.11
C PRO A 392 -6.61 -23.16 12.22
N ASP A 393 -7.79 -23.17 12.82
CA ASP A 393 -9.09 -23.07 12.13
C ASP A 393 -9.30 -21.66 11.54
N ALA A 394 -9.48 -21.59 10.22
CA ALA A 394 -9.60 -20.33 9.48
C ALA A 394 -10.92 -19.57 9.75
N ALA A 395 -11.96 -20.24 10.21
CA ALA A 395 -13.29 -19.65 10.42
C ALA A 395 -13.47 -19.07 11.82
N ARG A 396 -12.71 -19.56 12.80
CA ARG A 396 -12.95 -19.24 14.22
C ARG A 396 -11.82 -18.50 14.91
N HIS A 397 -10.56 -18.72 14.50
CA HIS A 397 -9.44 -18.09 15.17
C HIS A 397 -9.16 -16.68 14.65
N SER A 398 -8.46 -15.92 15.48
CA SER A 398 -8.01 -14.58 15.16
C SER A 398 -7.11 -14.59 13.91
N THR A 399 -7.20 -13.53 13.11
CA THR A 399 -6.33 -13.40 11.92
C THR A 399 -4.85 -13.32 12.32
N GLN A 400 -4.53 -12.74 13.48
CA GLN A 400 -3.16 -12.77 14.00
C GLN A 400 -2.63 -14.19 14.20
N TRP A 401 -3.44 -15.10 14.75
CA TRP A 401 -3.01 -16.48 14.96
C TRP A 401 -2.85 -17.22 13.64
N ILE A 402 -3.80 -17.05 12.71
CA ILE A 402 -3.73 -17.66 11.38
C ILE A 402 -2.46 -17.20 10.67
N TYR A 403 -2.22 -15.89 10.56
CA TYR A 403 -1.10 -15.35 9.79
C TYR A 403 0.25 -15.56 10.46
N GLY A 404 0.35 -15.29 11.77
CA GLY A 404 1.58 -15.48 12.52
C GLY A 404 2.05 -16.93 12.51
N SER A 405 1.15 -17.88 12.79
CA SER A 405 1.50 -19.31 12.78
C SER A 405 1.86 -19.82 11.39
N ASN A 406 1.22 -19.32 10.33
CA ASN A 406 1.53 -19.69 8.95
C ASN A 406 2.91 -19.19 8.53
N TRP A 407 3.23 -17.93 8.80
CA TRP A 407 4.56 -17.41 8.47
C TRP A 407 5.67 -18.19 9.16
N ILE A 408 5.50 -18.46 10.46
CA ILE A 408 6.51 -19.22 11.21
C ILE A 408 6.64 -20.64 10.68
N ARG A 409 5.56 -21.37 10.41
CA ARG A 409 5.64 -22.74 9.87
C ARG A 409 6.28 -22.78 8.49
N TYR A 410 5.75 -22.00 7.55
CA TYR A 410 6.06 -22.20 6.13
C TYR A 410 7.21 -21.36 5.60
N ALA A 411 7.48 -20.17 6.15
CA ALA A 411 8.55 -19.30 5.67
C ALA A 411 9.80 -19.35 6.56
N VAL A 412 9.62 -19.51 7.89
CA VAL A 412 10.73 -19.51 8.86
C VAL A 412 11.19 -20.92 9.21
N ALA A 413 10.31 -21.78 9.74
CA ALA A 413 10.66 -23.15 10.09
C ALA A 413 10.79 -24.05 8.85
N ARG A 414 10.15 -23.66 7.72
CA ARG A 414 10.07 -24.45 6.49
C ARG A 414 9.50 -25.86 6.75
N ASP A 415 8.59 -25.96 7.71
CA ASP A 415 7.97 -27.19 8.17
C ASP A 415 6.49 -26.94 8.49
N LYS A 416 5.62 -27.62 7.76
CA LYS A 416 4.16 -27.51 7.89
C LYS A 416 3.64 -28.02 9.24
N ASP A 417 4.38 -28.93 9.87
CA ASP A 417 4.02 -29.61 11.13
C ASP A 417 4.67 -28.95 12.36
N TYR A 418 5.42 -27.86 12.17
CA TYR A 418 6.12 -27.17 13.25
C TYR A 418 5.16 -26.58 14.31
N ASP A 419 5.42 -26.90 15.58
CA ASP A 419 4.67 -26.35 16.71
C ASP A 419 5.13 -24.93 17.07
N VAL A 420 4.41 -23.95 16.54
CA VAL A 420 4.68 -22.50 16.71
C VAL A 420 4.67 -22.06 18.18
N ARG A 421 4.02 -22.79 19.10
CA ARG A 421 4.03 -22.43 20.53
C ARG A 421 5.42 -22.56 21.16
N ARG A 422 6.29 -23.37 20.55
CA ARG A 422 7.69 -23.56 20.97
C ARG A 422 8.65 -22.64 20.24
N TYR A 423 8.17 -21.80 19.33
CA TYR A 423 9.00 -20.93 18.51
C TYR A 423 9.91 -20.02 19.34
N ARG A 424 11.20 -19.99 19.00
CA ARG A 424 12.21 -19.08 19.53
C ARG A 424 12.97 -18.47 18.34
N PRO A 425 12.90 -17.15 18.10
CA PRO A 425 13.55 -16.53 16.96
C PRO A 425 15.05 -16.81 16.85
N GLN A 426 15.74 -16.95 17.99
CA GLN A 426 17.18 -17.24 18.07
C GLN A 426 17.55 -18.55 17.37
N GLU A 427 16.68 -19.56 17.44
CA GLU A 427 16.91 -20.87 16.81
C GLU A 427 16.78 -20.80 15.28
N PHE A 428 16.12 -19.76 14.75
CA PHE A 428 15.87 -19.56 13.33
C PHE A 428 16.54 -18.29 12.78
N GLN A 429 17.53 -17.73 13.48
CA GLN A 429 18.08 -16.41 13.19
C GLN A 429 18.43 -16.21 11.70
N ALA A 430 19.19 -17.13 11.10
CA ALA A 430 19.61 -17.02 9.70
C ALA A 430 18.42 -16.98 8.74
N GLN A 431 17.38 -17.78 8.99
CA GLN A 431 16.21 -17.85 8.13
C GLN A 431 15.26 -16.65 8.35
N VAL A 432 15.15 -16.16 9.59
CA VAL A 432 14.45 -14.89 9.89
C VAL A 432 15.12 -13.72 9.16
N GLN A 433 16.46 -13.62 9.22
CA GLN A 433 17.20 -12.58 8.51
C GLN A 433 17.09 -12.70 6.99
N LYS A 434 17.15 -13.93 6.44
CA LYS A 434 16.96 -14.19 5.00
C LYS A 434 15.59 -13.74 4.52
N THR A 435 14.53 -14.14 5.23
CA THR A 435 13.15 -13.79 4.84
C THR A 435 12.89 -12.30 5.03
N SER A 436 13.37 -11.70 6.12
CA SER A 436 13.31 -10.26 6.36
C SER A 436 13.96 -9.45 5.23
N ALA A 437 15.18 -9.80 4.83
CA ALA A 437 15.89 -9.14 3.74
C ALA A 437 15.18 -9.25 2.38
N MET A 438 14.29 -10.23 2.23
CA MET A 438 13.50 -10.44 1.02
C MET A 438 12.21 -9.62 1.04
N ILE A 439 11.44 -9.69 2.12
CA ILE A 439 10.04 -9.24 2.15
C ILE A 439 9.81 -7.90 2.86
N ASP A 440 10.65 -7.53 3.84
CA ASP A 440 10.45 -6.29 4.59
C ASP A 440 10.76 -5.08 3.69
N ALA A 441 9.78 -4.18 3.57
CA ALA A 441 9.88 -2.94 2.82
C ALA A 441 10.29 -1.78 3.75
N THR A 442 11.38 -1.96 4.52
CA THR A 442 11.81 -1.03 5.57
C THR A 442 13.07 -0.22 5.24
N ASP A 443 13.58 -0.29 4.00
CA ASP A 443 14.75 0.50 3.60
C ASP A 443 14.37 1.99 3.50
N PRO A 444 14.97 2.88 4.31
CA PRO A 444 14.66 4.31 4.27
C PRO A 444 15.38 5.06 3.14
N ASP A 445 16.25 4.41 2.36
CA ASP A 445 16.90 5.04 1.21
C ASP A 445 16.00 5.00 -0.03
N LEU A 446 15.25 6.09 -0.24
CA LEU A 446 14.45 6.31 -1.46
C LEU A 446 15.12 7.27 -2.44
N SER A 447 16.45 7.43 -2.39
CA SER A 447 17.19 8.39 -3.21
C SER A 447 16.94 8.21 -4.72
N ALA A 448 16.98 6.97 -5.22
CA ALA A 448 16.74 6.68 -6.62
C ALA A 448 15.31 7.00 -7.07
N PHE A 449 14.31 6.76 -6.21
CA PHE A 449 12.91 7.09 -6.48
C PHE A 449 12.70 8.62 -6.49
N PHE A 450 13.27 9.33 -5.51
CA PHE A 450 13.17 10.78 -5.41
C PHE A 450 13.91 11.51 -6.54
N ALA A 451 15.09 11.03 -6.94
CA ALA A 451 15.90 11.63 -8.00
C ALA A 451 15.17 11.69 -9.36
N ARG A 452 14.18 10.80 -9.55
CA ARG A 452 13.33 10.75 -10.74
C ARG A 452 12.01 11.50 -10.60
N GLY A 453 11.79 12.17 -9.47
CA GLY A 453 10.56 12.90 -9.18
C GLY A 453 9.42 12.03 -8.61
N GLY A 454 9.70 10.79 -8.21
CA GLY A 454 8.72 9.87 -7.65
C GLY A 454 7.99 10.45 -6.44
N LYS A 455 6.66 10.25 -6.37
CA LYS A 455 5.79 10.72 -5.27
C LYS A 455 5.15 9.56 -4.52
N LEU A 456 5.05 9.71 -3.22
CA LEU A 456 4.49 8.70 -2.33
C LEU A 456 3.47 9.35 -1.39
N ILE A 457 2.25 8.81 -1.40
CA ILE A 457 1.25 9.08 -0.37
C ILE A 457 1.13 7.82 0.49
N VAL A 458 1.40 7.95 1.79
CA VAL A 458 1.14 6.92 2.78
C VAL A 458 -0.04 7.35 3.64
N ARG A 459 -0.99 6.46 3.85
CA ARG A 459 -2.06 6.63 4.84
C ARG A 459 -1.90 5.56 5.91
N GLU A 460 -1.89 5.97 7.17
CA GLU A 460 -2.03 5.07 8.31
C GLU A 460 -3.41 5.25 8.96
N ASN A 461 -3.95 4.17 9.54
CA ASN A 461 -5.24 4.20 10.21
C ASN A 461 -5.01 3.96 11.70
N ALA A 462 -5.34 4.93 12.56
CA ALA A 462 -4.89 4.92 13.95
C ALA A 462 -5.46 3.76 14.79
N ALA A 463 -6.60 3.19 14.40
CA ALA A 463 -7.22 2.04 15.07
C ALA A 463 -7.00 0.71 14.32
N ASP A 464 -6.03 0.63 13.43
CA ASP A 464 -5.67 -0.62 12.76
C ASP A 464 -5.20 -1.68 13.79
N ARG A 465 -5.67 -2.93 13.66
CA ARG A 465 -5.22 -4.09 14.46
C ARG A 465 -4.59 -5.21 13.62
N ALA A 466 -4.57 -5.04 12.30
CA ALA A 466 -3.84 -5.89 11.36
C ALA A 466 -2.36 -5.54 11.28
N GLN A 467 -2.02 -4.27 11.53
CA GLN A 467 -0.64 -3.79 11.60
C GLN A 467 -0.57 -2.59 12.53
N SER A 468 0.61 -2.30 13.07
CA SER A 468 0.81 -1.14 13.94
C SER A 468 0.99 0.13 13.11
N PRO A 469 0.11 1.13 13.23
CA PRO A 469 0.26 2.43 12.56
C PRO A 469 1.57 3.14 12.91
N LEU A 470 2.12 2.82 14.09
CA LEU A 470 3.42 3.34 14.52
C LEU A 470 4.57 2.84 13.64
N MET A 471 4.42 1.72 12.92
CA MET A 471 5.46 1.25 12.01
C MET A 471 5.63 2.18 10.82
N GLY A 472 4.54 2.61 10.17
CA GLY A 472 4.61 3.62 9.11
C GLY A 472 5.09 4.99 9.61
N ILE A 473 4.65 5.40 10.81
CA ILE A 473 5.12 6.63 11.47
C ILE A 473 6.63 6.59 11.74
N GLN A 474 7.13 5.49 12.30
CA GLN A 474 8.57 5.31 12.57
C GLN A 474 9.36 5.24 11.26
N TYR A 475 8.84 4.59 10.23
CA TYR A 475 9.47 4.56 8.91
C TYR A 475 9.55 5.97 8.29
N HIS A 476 8.51 6.80 8.40
CA HIS A 476 8.58 8.20 7.99
C HIS A 476 9.69 8.96 8.74
N GLY A 477 9.83 8.73 10.05
CA GLY A 477 10.96 9.26 10.83
C GLY A 477 12.33 8.79 10.29
N ALA A 478 12.45 7.52 9.93
CA ALA A 478 13.66 6.96 9.34
C ALA A 478 13.98 7.55 7.96
N LEU A 479 12.96 7.79 7.11
CA LEU A 479 13.12 8.51 5.84
C LEU A 479 13.68 9.92 6.09
N VAL A 480 13.12 10.67 7.03
CA VAL A 480 13.60 12.03 7.35
C VAL A 480 15.05 12.00 7.85
N ALA A 481 15.40 11.03 8.70
CA ALA A 481 16.77 10.86 9.18
C ALA A 481 17.76 10.49 8.07
N ARG A 482 17.37 9.64 7.11
CA ARG A 482 18.23 9.14 6.03
C ARG A 482 18.35 10.11 4.86
N MET A 483 17.25 10.75 4.48
CA MET A 483 17.10 11.54 3.26
C MET A 483 17.07 13.06 3.50
N GLY A 484 16.83 13.48 4.74
CA GLY A 484 16.62 14.87 5.12
C GLY A 484 15.18 15.33 4.92
N ALA A 485 14.66 16.12 5.88
CA ALA A 485 13.28 16.62 5.85
C ALA A 485 12.89 17.30 4.52
N PRO A 486 13.72 18.19 3.91
CA PRO A 486 13.33 18.82 2.65
C PRO A 486 13.12 17.85 1.49
N ALA A 487 13.87 16.74 1.44
CA ALA A 487 13.72 15.74 0.38
C ALA A 487 12.43 14.93 0.57
N VAL A 488 12.17 14.51 1.81
CA VAL A 488 10.93 13.81 2.18
C VAL A 488 9.72 14.69 1.93
N GLU A 489 9.76 15.97 2.32
CA GLU A 489 8.66 16.92 2.11
C GLU A 489 8.33 17.22 0.64
N ARG A 490 9.27 17.01 -0.28
CA ARG A 490 9.03 17.17 -1.72
C ARG A 490 8.44 15.94 -2.39
N SER A 491 8.48 14.78 -1.74
CA SER A 491 8.17 13.50 -2.39
C SER A 491 7.29 12.55 -1.57
N VAL A 492 7.10 12.80 -0.28
CA VAL A 492 6.31 11.96 0.62
C VAL A 492 5.27 12.78 1.39
N ARG A 493 4.05 12.24 1.49
CA ARG A 493 3.01 12.70 2.41
C ARG A 493 2.54 11.52 3.23
N LEU A 494 2.66 11.61 4.55
CA LEU A 494 2.06 10.66 5.49
C LEU A 494 0.81 11.29 6.11
N TYR A 495 -0.35 10.68 5.90
CA TYR A 495 -1.61 11.04 6.55
C TYR A 495 -1.97 9.98 7.59
N VAL A 496 -2.60 10.42 8.69
CA VAL A 496 -3.17 9.49 9.67
C VAL A 496 -4.67 9.72 9.75
N SER A 497 -5.45 8.67 9.54
CA SER A 497 -6.90 8.69 9.70
C SER A 497 -7.26 8.17 11.09
N PRO A 498 -7.71 9.03 12.03
CA PRO A 498 -8.05 8.59 13.37
C PRO A 498 -9.32 7.73 13.38
N GLY A 499 -9.38 6.79 14.33
CA GLY A 499 -10.50 5.86 14.50
C GLY A 499 -10.72 4.83 13.38
N SER A 500 -10.15 5.04 12.19
CA SER A 500 -10.18 4.07 11.09
C SER A 500 -9.56 2.74 11.52
N THR A 501 -10.27 1.63 11.25
CA THR A 501 -9.72 0.27 11.41
C THR A 501 -8.85 -0.11 10.20
N HIS A 502 -8.39 -1.37 10.11
CA HIS A 502 -7.61 -1.81 8.97
C HIS A 502 -8.38 -1.63 7.65
N SER A 503 -9.63 -2.11 7.55
CA SER A 503 -10.43 -1.99 6.32
C SER A 503 -10.91 -0.56 6.01
N GLY A 504 -10.55 0.42 6.84
CA GLY A 504 -10.89 1.82 6.63
C GLY A 504 -12.31 2.17 7.06
N ASN A 505 -13.09 1.24 7.61
CA ASN A 505 -14.35 1.56 8.28
C ASN A 505 -14.09 2.02 9.72
N SER A 506 -15.03 2.76 10.29
CA SER A 506 -14.99 3.17 11.69
C SER A 506 -16.36 3.63 12.17
N ARG A 507 -16.56 3.54 13.48
CA ARG A 507 -17.71 4.12 14.20
C ARG A 507 -17.23 4.63 15.55
N ALA A 508 -17.96 5.59 16.10
CA ALA A 508 -17.76 5.98 17.48
C ALA A 508 -17.93 4.77 18.42
N VAL A 509 -17.10 4.69 19.45
CA VAL A 509 -17.18 3.65 20.49
C VAL A 509 -18.59 3.64 21.09
N GLY A 510 -19.15 2.45 21.32
CA GLY A 510 -20.53 2.30 21.78
C GLY A 510 -21.58 2.35 20.66
N GLY A 511 -21.16 2.34 19.39
CA GLY A 511 -22.05 2.20 18.23
C GLY A 511 -22.75 3.49 17.79
N GLY A 512 -22.17 4.64 18.11
CA GLY A 512 -22.75 5.96 17.91
C GLY A 512 -22.64 6.50 16.47
N ALA A 513 -21.95 7.63 16.32
CA ALA A 513 -21.89 8.38 15.07
C ALA A 513 -20.98 7.71 14.02
N PRO A 514 -21.30 7.88 12.71
CA PRO A 514 -20.40 7.49 11.65
C PRO A 514 -19.11 8.33 11.73
N VAL A 515 -17.97 7.67 11.56
CA VAL A 515 -16.66 8.34 11.53
C VAL A 515 -16.25 8.49 10.07
N PRO A 516 -15.97 9.71 9.58
CA PRO A 516 -15.47 9.93 8.23
C PRO A 516 -14.12 9.29 7.98
N THR A 517 -14.04 8.44 6.97
CA THR A 517 -12.82 7.69 6.63
C THR A 517 -12.56 7.58 5.13
N MET A 518 -13.54 7.92 4.28
CA MET A 518 -13.41 7.76 2.83
C MET A 518 -12.73 8.96 2.19
N VAL A 519 -11.79 8.74 1.28
CA VAL A 519 -11.02 9.78 0.61
C VAL A 519 -10.40 9.25 -0.68
N ASP A 520 -10.43 10.05 -1.74
CA ASP A 520 -9.69 9.76 -2.96
C ASP A 520 -8.23 10.20 -2.82
N LEU A 521 -7.32 9.23 -2.86
CA LEU A 521 -5.86 9.46 -2.80
C LEU A 521 -5.18 9.40 -4.17
N LEU A 522 -5.86 8.92 -5.22
CA LEU A 522 -5.26 8.83 -6.55
C LEU A 522 -5.21 10.20 -7.23
N ASP A 523 -6.30 10.98 -7.16
CA ASP A 523 -6.35 12.33 -7.73
C ASP A 523 -5.25 13.26 -7.17
N PRO A 524 -5.09 13.43 -5.84
CA PRO A 524 -4.03 14.29 -5.31
C PRO A 524 -2.63 13.77 -5.65
N LEU A 525 -2.41 12.45 -5.72
CA LEU A 525 -1.13 11.89 -6.17
C LEU A 525 -0.85 12.23 -7.64
N ASP A 526 -1.83 12.03 -8.52
CA ASP A 526 -1.68 12.30 -9.95
C ASP A 526 -1.41 13.80 -10.20
N ARG A 527 -2.15 14.69 -9.53
CA ARG A 527 -1.87 16.13 -9.59
C ARG A 527 -0.47 16.47 -9.11
N TRP A 528 0.00 15.82 -8.04
CA TRP A 528 1.35 16.05 -7.53
C TRP A 528 2.44 15.61 -8.50
N VAL A 529 2.29 14.44 -9.10
CA VAL A 529 3.22 13.89 -10.10
C VAL A 529 3.22 14.72 -11.39
N SER A 530 2.04 15.15 -11.84
CA SER A 530 1.87 15.82 -13.13
C SER A 530 2.18 17.31 -13.11
N THR A 531 1.89 18.01 -12.02
CA THR A 531 2.02 19.48 -11.92
C THR A 531 3.00 19.97 -10.87
N GLY A 532 3.48 19.08 -9.98
CA GLY A 532 4.29 19.46 -8.83
C GLY A 532 3.49 20.01 -7.64
N ALA A 533 2.17 20.17 -7.76
CA ALA A 533 1.31 20.65 -6.68
C ALA A 533 1.13 19.57 -5.60
N ALA A 534 1.79 19.76 -4.44
CA ALA A 534 1.69 18.81 -3.34
C ALA A 534 0.25 18.73 -2.77
N PRO A 535 -0.19 17.56 -2.29
CA PRO A 535 -1.46 17.42 -1.57
C PRO A 535 -1.50 18.33 -0.33
N ALA A 536 -2.70 18.82 0.01
CA ALA A 536 -2.92 19.70 1.14
C ALA A 536 -2.64 19.00 2.49
N ASP A 537 -2.15 19.75 3.48
CA ASP A 537 -1.86 19.22 4.82
C ASP A 537 -3.07 18.66 5.57
N ALA A 538 -4.29 18.98 5.11
CA ALA A 538 -5.55 18.46 5.60
C ALA A 538 -6.41 18.02 4.41
N LEU A 539 -6.37 16.73 4.06
CA LEU A 539 -7.32 16.16 3.11
C LEU A 539 -8.66 15.97 3.81
N VAL A 540 -9.78 16.12 3.10
CA VAL A 540 -11.09 15.86 3.69
C VAL A 540 -11.46 14.40 3.47
N GLN A 541 -11.73 13.69 4.56
CA GLN A 541 -12.35 12.36 4.52
C GLN A 541 -13.83 12.47 4.87
N THR A 542 -14.65 11.59 4.30
CA THR A 542 -16.11 11.68 4.36
C THR A 542 -16.78 10.38 4.80
N VAL A 543 -18.06 10.51 5.17
CA VAL A 543 -19.06 9.45 5.05
C VAL A 543 -20.08 9.89 4.01
N ASN A 544 -20.39 9.02 3.05
CA ASN A 544 -21.33 9.28 1.98
C ASN A 544 -22.46 8.26 2.05
N ALA A 545 -23.66 8.66 1.64
CA ALA A 545 -24.74 7.72 1.39
C ALA A 545 -24.28 6.64 0.38
N PRO A 546 -24.68 5.36 0.57
CA PRO A 546 -24.20 4.25 -0.26
C PRO A 546 -24.78 4.25 -1.69
N LEU A 547 -25.80 5.07 -1.96
CA LEU A 547 -26.50 5.15 -3.24
C LEU A 547 -26.52 6.59 -3.76
N PRO A 548 -26.65 6.80 -5.09
CA PRO A 548 -26.82 8.11 -5.70
C PRO A 548 -27.92 8.94 -5.02
N PRO A 549 -27.74 10.26 -4.82
CA PRO A 549 -26.62 11.09 -5.29
C PRO A 549 -25.37 11.07 -4.38
N PHE A 550 -25.18 10.02 -3.56
CA PHE A 550 -24.03 9.85 -2.66
C PHE A 550 -23.80 11.01 -1.70
N ALA A 551 -24.89 11.58 -1.19
CA ALA A 551 -24.84 12.76 -0.32
C ALA A 551 -23.84 12.56 0.83
N VAL A 552 -22.97 13.57 1.04
CA VAL A 552 -22.02 13.58 2.15
C VAL A 552 -22.80 13.73 3.46
N GLN A 553 -22.68 12.74 4.33
CA GLN A 553 -23.34 12.67 5.63
C GLN A 553 -22.48 13.27 6.74
N ALA A 554 -21.15 13.18 6.59
CA ALA A 554 -20.19 13.65 7.58
C ALA A 554 -18.85 13.91 6.89
N SER A 555 -18.06 14.85 7.41
CA SER A 555 -16.70 15.10 6.96
C SER A 555 -15.77 15.46 8.12
N ARG A 556 -14.49 15.06 8.01
CA ARG A 556 -13.41 15.43 8.94
C ARG A 556 -12.10 15.64 8.17
N PRO A 557 -11.18 16.48 8.66
CA PRO A 557 -9.85 16.53 8.08
C PRO A 557 -9.04 15.28 8.47
N MET A 558 -8.44 14.64 7.49
CA MET A 558 -7.34 13.70 7.63
C MET A 558 -6.04 14.51 7.59
N CYS A 559 -5.50 14.76 8.77
CA CYS A 559 -4.31 15.61 8.93
C CYS A 559 -3.04 14.87 8.51
N ARG A 560 -2.11 15.61 7.91
CA ARG A 560 -0.75 15.15 7.66
C ARG A 560 -0.01 14.96 8.98
N TYR A 561 0.65 13.82 9.16
CA TYR A 561 1.50 13.55 10.32
C TYR A 561 2.59 14.65 10.44
N PRO A 562 2.86 15.17 11.65
CA PRO A 562 2.44 14.68 12.96
C PRO A 562 1.12 15.22 13.49
N ALA A 563 0.27 15.85 12.67
CA ALA A 563 -0.97 16.45 13.17
C ALA A 563 -2.14 15.47 13.29
N TYR A 564 -3.13 15.85 14.09
CA TYR A 564 -4.44 15.20 14.26
C TYR A 564 -5.57 16.25 14.21
N PRO A 565 -6.81 15.86 13.89
CA PRO A 565 -7.95 16.77 13.87
C PRO A 565 -8.41 17.09 15.30
N HIS A 566 -8.19 18.33 15.75
CA HIS A 566 -8.70 18.84 17.03
C HIS A 566 -9.98 19.63 16.79
N TYR A 567 -11.02 19.38 17.58
CA TYR A 567 -12.29 20.08 17.48
C TYR A 567 -12.16 21.55 17.92
N ALA A 568 -12.58 22.48 17.07
CA ALA A 568 -12.44 23.93 17.30
C ALA A 568 -13.79 24.63 17.57
N GLY A 569 -14.89 23.89 17.53
CA GLY A 569 -16.27 24.42 17.64
C GLY A 569 -17.02 24.38 16.32
N GLY A 570 -18.36 24.39 16.37
CA GLY A 570 -19.24 24.33 15.21
C GLY A 570 -20.05 23.03 15.13
N ASP A 571 -20.37 22.58 13.92
CA ASP A 571 -21.02 21.28 13.69
C ASP A 571 -19.96 20.17 13.60
N ARG A 572 -19.94 19.25 14.56
CA ARG A 572 -19.00 18.11 14.61
C ARG A 572 -19.07 17.18 13.39
N MET A 573 -20.11 17.29 12.57
CA MET A 573 -20.24 16.51 11.33
C MET A 573 -19.56 17.19 10.13
N GLN A 574 -18.94 18.37 10.32
CA GLN A 574 -18.29 19.14 9.27
C GLN A 574 -16.78 19.28 9.50
N ALA A 575 -16.00 19.08 8.46
CA ALA A 575 -14.53 19.19 8.53
C ALA A 575 -14.05 20.58 8.94
N SER A 576 -14.82 21.64 8.62
CA SER A 576 -14.53 23.03 8.99
C SER A 576 -14.55 23.28 10.51
N SER A 577 -15.17 22.40 11.29
CA SER A 577 -15.23 22.49 12.76
C SER A 577 -13.97 21.95 13.45
N TYR A 578 -12.96 21.53 12.68
CA TYR A 578 -11.72 20.94 13.17
C TYR A 578 -10.50 21.70 12.65
N GLN A 579 -9.42 21.69 13.43
CA GLN A 579 -8.12 22.23 13.06
C GLN A 579 -7.06 21.15 13.26
N CYS A 580 -6.15 20.99 12.31
CA CYS A 580 -5.01 20.10 12.47
C CYS A 580 -4.04 20.68 13.52
N ARG A 581 -3.82 19.94 14.62
CA ARG A 581 -2.85 20.27 15.68
C ARG A 581 -1.82 19.17 15.82
N ALA A 582 -0.60 19.49 16.26
CA ALA A 582 0.45 18.50 16.45
C ALA A 582 0.03 17.44 17.49
N ALA A 583 0.16 16.16 17.13
CA ALA A 583 0.02 15.03 18.03
C ALA A 583 1.35 14.86 18.78
N THR A 584 1.37 15.25 20.06
CA THR A 584 2.49 14.98 20.97
C THR A 584 2.14 13.78 21.85
N PRO A 585 3.07 12.83 22.07
CA PRO A 585 2.90 11.74 23.04
C PRO A 585 2.58 12.23 24.45
#